data_AF-A0A8T7ATN6-F1
#
_entry.id   AF-A0A8T7ATN6-F1
#
_cell.length_a   1.000
_cell.length_b   1.000
_cell.length_c   1.000
_cell.angle_alpha   90.00
_cell.angle_beta   90.00
_cell.angle_gamma   90.00
#
_symmetry.space_group_name_H-M   'P 1'
#
loop_
_entity.id
_entity.type
_entity.pdbx_description
1 polymer ?
#
loop_
_entity_poly.entity_id
_entity_poly.type
_entity_poly.pdbx_seq_one_letter_code
_entity_poly.pdbx_strand_id
1 'polypeptide(L)'
;MRQIPLLLIAAIVVAGCATTTSDPASRAQSIAKRYPIIDTHVDVPYRLEEKWDDVSLATEGGDFDYPRAVAGGLDAPFMSIYVPAAKEAEGGGFALANQLIDRVEA
;
A
#
# COMPACT_ATOMS: atom_id res chain seq x y z
N MET A 1 -25.15 52.92 -18.31
CA MET A 1 -25.81 51.96 -17.37
C MET A 1 -26.16 50.60 -18.00
N ARG A 2 -26.09 50.40 -19.33
CA ARG A 2 -26.42 49.12 -20.01
C ARG A 2 -25.36 47.99 -19.94
N GLN A 3 -24.16 48.26 -19.43
CA GLN A 3 -23.05 47.28 -19.38
C GLN A 3 -23.02 46.44 -18.08
N ILE A 4 -23.69 46.92 -17.02
CA ILE A 4 -23.74 46.26 -15.71
C ILE A 4 -24.42 44.87 -15.78
N PRO A 5 -25.59 44.68 -16.45
CA PRO A 5 -26.20 43.36 -16.54
C PRO A 5 -25.37 42.38 -17.38
N LEU A 6 -24.63 42.88 -18.38
CA LEU A 6 -23.77 42.05 -19.22
C LEU A 6 -22.53 41.54 -18.46
N LEU A 7 -21.93 42.39 -17.62
CA LEU A 7 -20.81 42.02 -16.75
C LEU A 7 -21.21 41.02 -15.66
N LEU A 8 -22.43 41.14 -15.10
CA LEU A 8 -22.97 40.18 -14.14
C LEU A 8 -23.22 38.80 -14.76
N ILE A 9 -23.76 38.74 -15.98
CA ILE A 9 -23.99 37.47 -16.68
C ILE A 9 -22.66 36.79 -17.01
N ALA A 10 -21.65 37.55 -17.45
CA ALA A 10 -20.31 37.02 -17.72
C ALA A 10 -19.66 36.43 -16.46
N ALA A 11 -19.79 37.08 -15.30
CA ALA A 11 -19.25 36.56 -14.04
C ALA A 11 -19.92 35.24 -13.60
N ILE A 12 -21.23 35.09 -13.81
CA ILE A 12 -21.98 33.86 -13.51
C ILE A 12 -21.55 32.71 -14.42
N VAL A 13 -21.33 32.97 -15.72
CA VAL A 13 -20.86 31.97 -16.69
C VAL A 13 -19.45 31.49 -16.36
N VAL A 14 -18.55 32.39 -15.93
CA VAL A 14 -17.18 32.03 -15.53
C VAL A 14 -17.16 31.19 -14.24
N ALA A 15 -18.04 31.48 -13.27
CA ALA A 15 -18.16 30.68 -12.04
C ALA A 15 -18.75 29.28 -12.28
N GLY A 16 -19.60 29.11 -13.30
CA GLY A 16 -20.21 27.82 -13.66
C GLY A 16 -19.26 26.83 -14.35
N CYS A 17 -18.11 27.29 -14.85
CA CYS A 17 -17.09 26.46 -15.51
C CYS A 17 -16.02 25.90 -14.56
N ALA A 18 -16.19 26.04 -13.24
CA ALA A 18 -15.30 25.39 -12.27
C ALA A 18 -15.55 23.87 -12.29
N THR A 19 -14.85 23.17 -13.17
CA THR A 19 -14.82 21.71 -13.20
C THR A 19 -14.01 21.22 -11.99
N THR A 20 -14.68 20.65 -11.00
CA THR A 20 -14.03 19.86 -9.95
C THR A 20 -13.57 18.54 -10.58
N THR A 21 -12.46 18.56 -11.31
CA THR A 21 -11.79 17.33 -11.70
C THR A 21 -11.31 16.65 -10.42
N SER A 22 -11.95 15.55 -10.03
CA SER A 22 -11.45 14.78 -8.90
C SER A 22 -10.07 14.24 -9.28
N ASP A 23 -9.03 14.73 -8.61
CA ASP A 23 -7.69 14.19 -8.75
C ASP A 23 -7.72 12.65 -8.54
N PRO A 24 -7.36 11.84 -9.55
CA PRO A 24 -7.39 10.39 -9.44
C PRO A 24 -6.58 9.86 -8.25
N ALA A 25 -5.48 10.52 -7.89
CA ALA A 25 -4.66 10.11 -6.74
C ALA A 25 -5.42 10.32 -5.42
N SER A 26 -6.01 11.51 -5.22
CA SER A 26 -6.88 11.80 -4.08
C SER A 26 -8.07 10.84 -3.99
N ARG A 27 -8.68 10.49 -5.13
CA ARG A 27 -9.77 9.51 -5.17
C ARG A 27 -9.27 8.12 -4.78
N ALA A 28 -8.15 7.66 -5.32
CA ALA A 28 -7.56 6.36 -5.00
C ALA A 28 -7.22 6.24 -3.51
N GLN A 29 -6.60 7.27 -2.92
CA GLN A 29 -6.32 7.33 -1.48
C GLN A 29 -7.61 7.25 -0.67
N SER A 30 -8.67 7.96 -1.07
CA SER A 30 -9.96 7.90 -0.38
C SER A 30 -10.60 6.51 -0.40
N ILE A 31 -10.40 5.75 -1.48
CA ILE A 31 -10.91 4.37 -1.63
C ILE A 31 -10.06 3.44 -0.78
N ALA A 32 -8.73 3.54 -0.87
CA ALA A 32 -7.78 2.72 -0.12
C ALA A 32 -7.94 2.87 1.40
N LYS A 33 -8.33 4.05 1.89
CA LYS A 33 -8.63 4.28 3.32
C LYS A 33 -10.04 3.92 3.74
N ARG A 34 -10.96 3.69 2.78
CA ARG A 34 -12.38 3.44 3.07
C ARG A 34 -12.70 1.95 3.13
N TYR A 35 -12.04 1.14 2.30
CA TYR A 35 -12.34 -0.28 2.18
C TYR A 35 -11.10 -1.10 2.50
N PRO A 36 -11.26 -2.28 3.13
CA PRO A 36 -10.13 -3.14 3.44
C PRO A 36 -9.32 -3.51 2.20
N ILE A 37 -8.01 -3.37 2.29
CA ILE A 37 -7.08 -3.91 1.29
C ILE A 37 -6.47 -5.19 1.85
N ILE A 38 -6.57 -6.26 1.05
CA ILE A 38 -5.93 -7.55 1.31
C ILE A 38 -4.82 -7.72 0.27
N ASP A 39 -3.60 -7.92 0.74
CA ASP A 39 -2.50 -8.39 -0.09
C ASP A 39 -2.29 -9.88 0.21
N THR A 40 -2.40 -10.71 -0.83
CA THR A 40 -2.32 -12.17 -0.68
C THR A 40 -0.88 -12.70 -0.68
N HIS A 41 0.14 -11.88 -0.87
CA HIS A 41 1.52 -12.34 -0.96
C HIS A 41 2.57 -11.29 -0.58
N VAL A 42 3.04 -11.33 0.67
CA VAL A 42 4.08 -10.44 1.18
C VAL A 42 5.30 -11.25 1.64
N ASP A 43 6.42 -11.12 0.95
CA ASP A 43 7.66 -11.91 1.18
C ASP A 43 8.56 -11.39 2.31
N VAL A 44 7.98 -10.69 3.29
CA VAL A 44 8.72 -10.17 4.45
C VAL A 44 9.37 -11.27 5.30
N PRO A 45 8.71 -12.41 5.59
CA PRO A 45 9.32 -13.44 6.43
C PRO A 45 10.66 -13.94 5.90
N TYR A 46 10.73 -14.27 4.61
CA TYR A 46 11.97 -14.75 4.00
C TYR A 46 13.00 -13.63 3.83
N ARG A 47 12.57 -12.41 3.49
CA ARG A 47 13.48 -11.25 3.47
C ARG A 47 14.18 -11.05 4.82
N LEU A 48 13.46 -11.18 5.93
CA LEU A 48 14.01 -11.05 7.27
C LEU A 48 14.91 -12.24 7.68
N GLU A 49 14.72 -13.40 7.07
CA GLU A 49 15.66 -14.52 7.18
C GLU A 49 16.99 -14.23 6.49
N GLU A 50 16.95 -13.64 5.30
CA GLU A 50 18.19 -13.29 4.57
C GLU A 50 18.92 -12.11 5.21
N LYS A 51 18.16 -11.11 5.67
CA LYS A 51 18.71 -9.92 6.31
C LYS A 51 17.71 -9.35 7.31
N TRP A 52 18.07 -9.40 8.58
CA TRP A 52 17.27 -8.80 9.64
C TRP A 52 17.07 -7.30 9.44
N ASP A 53 15.84 -6.84 9.68
CA ASP A 53 15.43 -5.44 9.65
C ASP A 53 14.20 -5.25 10.56
N ASP A 54 14.06 -4.07 11.17
CA ASP A 54 12.90 -3.77 12.02
C ASP A 54 11.79 -3.16 11.17
N VAL A 55 10.90 -4.02 10.67
CA VAL A 55 9.76 -3.61 9.84
C VAL A 55 8.64 -2.91 10.61
N SER A 56 8.76 -2.77 11.95
CA SER A 56 7.86 -1.89 12.70
C SER A 56 8.18 -0.41 12.46
N LEU A 57 9.37 -0.13 11.94
CA LEU A 57 9.88 1.20 11.59
C LEU A 57 10.06 1.33 10.07
N ALA A 58 10.32 2.56 9.62
CA ALA A 58 10.63 2.80 8.22
C ALA A 58 11.99 2.19 7.89
N THR A 59 12.03 1.27 6.93
CA THR A 59 13.26 0.59 6.51
C THR A 59 13.88 1.30 5.30
N GLU A 60 15.21 1.24 5.17
CA GLU A 60 15.95 1.83 4.03
C GLU A 60 15.58 1.14 2.70
N GLY A 61 15.31 -0.16 2.74
CA GLY A 61 14.95 -0.96 1.56
C GLY A 61 13.75 -1.86 1.77
N GLY A 62 13.40 -2.60 0.71
CA GLY A 62 12.20 -3.44 0.65
C GLY A 62 10.93 -2.63 0.39
N ASP A 63 9.86 -3.34 0.02
CA ASP A 63 8.60 -2.71 -0.37
C ASP A 63 7.59 -2.64 0.79
N PHE A 64 7.80 -3.44 1.84
CA PHE A 64 6.95 -3.49 3.01
C PHE A 64 7.68 -3.08 4.28
N ASP A 65 7.09 -2.12 4.98
CA ASP A 65 7.25 -1.88 6.40
C ASP A 65 5.92 -1.37 6.98
N TYR A 66 5.79 -1.34 8.31
CA TYR A 66 4.55 -0.95 8.97
C TYR A 66 4.15 0.50 8.65
N PRO A 67 5.04 1.50 8.69
CA PRO A 67 4.69 2.86 8.26
C PRO A 67 4.16 2.96 6.83
N ARG A 68 4.76 2.26 5.86
CA ARG A 68 4.31 2.23 4.46
C ARG A 68 2.98 1.50 4.32
N ALA A 69 2.77 0.38 5.01
CA ALA A 69 1.50 -0.35 5.00
C ALA A 69 0.36 0.52 5.53
N VAL A 70 0.57 1.18 6.67
CA VAL A 70 -0.40 2.11 7.27
C VAL A 70 -0.62 3.32 6.36
N ALA A 71 0.42 3.90 5.76
CA ALA A 71 0.29 5.02 4.84
C ALA A 71 -0.45 4.64 3.56
N GLY A 72 -0.24 3.43 3.03
CA GLY A 72 -0.92 2.89 1.85
C GLY A 72 -2.38 2.47 2.09
N GLY A 73 -2.74 2.12 3.33
CA GLY A 73 -4.09 1.61 3.67
C GLY A 73 -4.21 0.10 3.52
N LEU A 74 -3.13 -0.64 3.75
CA LEU A 74 -3.13 -2.09 3.77
C LEU A 74 -3.61 -2.60 5.13
N ASP A 75 -4.66 -3.43 5.13
CA ASP A 75 -5.29 -3.93 6.37
C ASP A 75 -4.91 -5.38 6.69
N ALA A 76 -4.80 -6.22 5.68
CA ALA A 76 -4.59 -7.66 5.85
C ALA A 76 -3.52 -8.20 4.88
N PRO A 77 -2.23 -8.08 5.24
CA PRO A 77 -1.16 -8.75 4.53
C PRO A 77 -1.12 -10.24 4.86
N PHE A 78 -1.12 -11.09 3.84
CA PHE A 78 -0.75 -12.50 3.96
C PHE A 78 0.77 -12.64 3.81
N MET A 79 1.43 -12.97 4.92
CA MET A 79 2.87 -13.17 4.97
C MET A 79 3.23 -14.52 4.34
N SER A 80 4.00 -14.48 3.25
CA SER A 80 4.40 -15.65 2.48
C SER A 80 5.46 -16.47 3.21
N ILE A 81 5.21 -17.78 3.34
CA ILE A 81 6.17 -18.76 3.83
C ILE A 81 6.92 -19.34 2.63
N TYR A 82 7.87 -18.56 2.10
CA TYR A 82 8.67 -18.95 0.95
C TYR A 82 9.81 -19.89 1.35
N VAL A 83 9.93 -20.99 0.62
CA VAL A 83 11.05 -21.94 0.73
C VAL A 83 11.75 -22.00 -0.64
N PRO A 84 13.06 -21.69 -0.72
CA PRO A 84 13.80 -21.79 -1.98
C PRO A 84 13.79 -23.21 -2.55
N ALA A 85 13.63 -23.33 -3.87
CA ALA A 85 13.62 -24.62 -4.56
C ALA A 85 14.88 -25.48 -4.29
N ALA A 86 16.03 -24.83 -4.06
CA ALA A 86 17.28 -25.52 -3.70
C ALA A 86 17.14 -26.40 -2.44
N LYS A 87 16.23 -26.08 -1.52
CA LYS A 87 15.95 -26.86 -0.31
C LYS A 87 15.30 -28.21 -0.57
N GLU A 88 14.79 -28.46 -1.78
CA GLU A 88 14.37 -29.80 -2.18
C GLU A 88 15.57 -30.76 -2.28
N ALA A 89 16.66 -30.32 -2.90
CA ALA A 89 17.88 -31.12 -3.07
C ALA A 89 18.79 -31.08 -1.82
N GLU A 90 18.93 -29.91 -1.20
CA GLU A 90 19.76 -29.72 -0.01
C GLU A 90 19.12 -30.29 1.27
N GLY A 91 17.79 -30.43 1.27
CA GLY A 91 17.01 -30.67 2.48
C GLY A 91 16.80 -29.40 3.32
N GLY A 92 16.16 -29.57 4.49
CA GLY A 92 15.90 -28.48 5.44
C GLY A 92 14.69 -27.58 5.12
N GLY A 93 14.02 -27.79 3.98
CA GLY A 93 12.83 -27.01 3.59
C GLY A 93 11.70 -27.02 4.63
N PHE A 94 11.43 -28.19 5.24
CA PHE A 94 10.45 -28.30 6.33
C PHE A 94 10.84 -27.47 7.56
N ALA A 95 12.10 -27.52 7.97
CA ALA A 95 12.58 -26.75 9.13
C ALA A 95 12.51 -25.24 8.86
N LEU A 96 12.92 -24.81 7.67
CA LEU A 96 12.82 -23.41 7.26
C LEU A 96 11.36 -22.93 7.22
N ALA A 97 10.45 -23.72 6.64
CA ALA A 97 9.03 -23.37 6.59
C ALA A 97 8.44 -23.14 7.99
N ASN A 98 8.68 -24.06 8.93
CA ASN A 98 8.20 -23.91 10.31
C ASN A 98 8.84 -22.70 11.00
N GLN A 99 10.15 -22.47 10.82
CA GLN A 99 10.81 -21.29 11.37
C GLN A 99 10.18 -19.97 10.87
N LEU A 100 9.82 -19.90 9.59
CA LEU A 100 9.16 -18.72 9.02
C LEU A 100 7.72 -18.57 9.52
N ILE A 101 6.99 -19.67 9.73
CA ILE A 101 5.66 -19.67 10.36
C ILE A 101 5.76 -19.11 11.78
N ASP A 102 6.68 -19.64 12.59
CA ASP A 102 6.87 -19.21 13.97
C ASP A 102 7.16 -17.70 14.06
N ARG A 103 7.91 -17.15 13.10
CA ARG A 103 8.20 -15.70 13.04
C ARG A 103 6.99 -14.83 12.72
N VAL A 104 5.98 -15.38 12.04
CA VAL A 104 4.73 -14.67 11.74
C VAL A 104 3.75 -14.76 12.92
N GLU A 105 3.77 -15.87 13.66
CA GLU A 105 2.87 -16.12 14.79
C GLU A 105 3.34 -15.51 16.13
N ALA A 106 4.65 -15.25 16.28
CA ALA A 106 5.27 -14.81 17.53
C ALA A 106 5.00 -13.35 17.95
#